data_AF-A0A0B4EWH0-F1
#
_entry.id   AF-A0A0B4EWH0-F1
#
_cell.length_a   1.000
_cell.length_b   1.000
_cell.length_c   1.000
_cell.angle_alpha   90.00
_cell.angle_beta   90.00
_cell.angle_gamma   90.00
#
_symmetry.space_group_name_H-M   'P 1'
#
loop_
_entity.id
_entity.type
_entity.pdbx_description
1 polymer ?
#
loop_
_entity_poly.entity_id
_entity_poly.type
_entity_poly.pdbx_seq_one_letter_code
_entity_poly.pdbx_strand_id
1 'polypeptide(L)'
;MSCKAKNTGCDAGVEAWVGIWDANTALKTNFKAWKYLEANEGEVRFTKTDLGDGQWKAAFVCEDGWRIPFLLSDNFELGSRLSATGTCMVRRDIEGAEWETWSCDEFDEDCSLDCGHTLSCGLCNDCARQCNMPADYYDYA
;
A
#
# COMPACT_ATOMS: atom_id res chain seq x y z
N MET A 1 8.23 5.99 -7.47
CA MET A 1 8.40 4.76 -8.28
C MET A 1 7.73 4.98 -9.63
N SER A 2 8.26 4.40 -10.72
CA SER A 2 7.61 4.39 -12.03
C SER A 2 7.44 2.96 -12.57
N CYS A 3 6.27 2.66 -13.12
CA CYS A 3 5.93 1.35 -13.69
C CYS A 3 5.65 1.50 -15.18
N LYS A 4 6.22 0.64 -16.04
CA LYS A 4 6.07 0.72 -17.51
C LYS A 4 5.49 -0.55 -18.15
N ALA A 5 4.56 -0.39 -19.09
CA ALA A 5 4.06 -1.48 -19.94
C ALA A 5 4.05 -1.06 -21.43
N LYS A 6 4.37 -2.00 -22.33
CA LYS A 6 4.41 -1.80 -23.80
C LYS A 6 3.18 -2.32 -24.54
N ASN A 7 2.38 -3.16 -23.89
CA ASN A 7 1.10 -3.68 -24.36
C ASN A 7 0.41 -4.32 -23.14
N THR A 8 -0.85 -4.00 -22.89
CA THR A 8 -1.55 -4.41 -21.66
C THR A 8 -2.14 -5.80 -21.75
N GLY A 9 -2.25 -6.39 -22.95
CA GLY A 9 -2.92 -7.68 -23.12
C GLY A 9 -4.39 -7.68 -22.72
N CYS A 10 -4.97 -6.50 -22.42
CA CYS A 10 -6.39 -6.33 -22.14
C CYS A 10 -7.19 -6.36 -23.43
N ASP A 11 -8.44 -6.80 -23.35
CA ASP A 11 -9.36 -6.79 -24.47
C ASP A 11 -9.61 -5.38 -25.01
N ALA A 12 -10.02 -5.29 -26.28
CA ALA A 12 -10.29 -4.00 -26.92
C ALA A 12 -11.40 -3.24 -26.17
N GLY A 13 -11.10 -2.01 -25.78
CA GLY A 13 -12.02 -1.16 -25.01
C GLY A 13 -12.02 -1.42 -23.50
N VAL A 14 -11.18 -2.32 -23.00
CA VAL A 14 -10.96 -2.52 -21.57
C VAL A 14 -9.76 -1.70 -21.12
N GLU A 15 -9.96 -0.80 -20.16
CA GLU A 15 -8.91 0.03 -19.61
C GLU A 15 -7.98 -0.79 -18.71
N ALA A 16 -6.70 -0.46 -18.75
CA ALA A 16 -5.69 -1.01 -17.88
C ALA A 16 -5.36 -0.01 -16.77
N TRP A 17 -5.08 -0.53 -15.58
CA TRP A 17 -4.66 0.27 -14.45
C TRP A 17 -3.54 -0.45 -13.70
N VAL A 18 -2.80 0.32 -12.91
CA VAL A 18 -1.75 -0.19 -12.05
C VAL A 18 -2.17 0.02 -10.62
N GLY A 19 -2.17 -1.05 -9.84
CA GLY A 19 -2.36 -1.02 -8.40
C GLY A 19 -1.05 -1.27 -7.67
N ILE A 20 -0.97 -0.75 -6.44
CA ILE A 20 0.09 -1.04 -5.48
C ILE A 20 -0.52 -1.74 -4.27
N TRP A 21 0.07 -2.86 -3.87
CA TRP A 21 -0.30 -3.63 -2.68
C TRP A 21 0.89 -3.78 -1.76
N ASP A 22 0.64 -4.10 -0.49
CA ASP A 22 1.65 -4.69 0.37
C ASP A 22 2.26 -5.95 -0.28
N ALA A 23 3.57 -6.12 -0.11
CA ALA A 23 4.34 -7.20 -0.71
C ALA A 23 3.72 -8.60 -0.48
N ASN A 24 3.18 -8.85 0.71
CA ASN A 24 2.69 -10.16 1.14
C ASN A 24 1.19 -10.37 0.95
N THR A 25 0.45 -9.36 0.48
CA THR A 25 -1.01 -9.42 0.41
C THR A 25 -1.50 -10.03 -0.91
N ALA A 26 -2.62 -10.75 -0.90
CA ALA A 26 -3.23 -11.26 -2.12
C ALA A 26 -3.81 -10.13 -2.99
N LEU A 27 -3.65 -10.19 -4.32
CA LEU A 27 -4.12 -9.11 -5.22
C LEU A 27 -5.64 -8.96 -5.31
N LYS A 28 -6.39 -9.90 -4.72
CA LYS A 28 -7.86 -9.80 -4.61
C LYS A 28 -8.30 -8.82 -3.52
N THR A 29 -7.42 -8.43 -2.60
CA THR A 29 -7.73 -7.44 -1.56
C THR A 29 -7.72 -6.01 -2.13
N ASN A 30 -8.08 -5.05 -1.29
CA ASN A 30 -7.90 -3.63 -1.59
C ASN A 30 -6.41 -3.31 -1.84
N PHE A 31 -6.18 -2.38 -2.76
CA PHE A 31 -4.87 -1.80 -3.07
C PHE A 31 -4.65 -0.54 -2.24
N LYS A 32 -3.39 -0.20 -1.98
CA LYS A 32 -3.00 1.03 -1.28
C LYS A 32 -3.18 2.28 -2.14
N ALA A 33 -2.82 2.16 -3.42
CA ALA A 33 -2.96 3.20 -4.41
C ALA A 33 -3.12 2.58 -5.79
N TRP A 34 -3.77 3.30 -6.69
CA TRP A 34 -3.94 2.86 -8.06
C TRP A 34 -4.06 4.05 -9.01
N LYS A 35 -3.72 3.84 -10.28
CA LYS A 35 -3.90 4.82 -11.37
C LYS A 35 -4.17 4.09 -12.68
N TYR A 36 -5.05 4.66 -13.50
CA TYR A 36 -5.20 4.22 -14.89
C TYR A 36 -3.91 4.41 -15.68
N LEU A 37 -3.69 3.51 -16.62
CA LEU A 37 -2.64 3.61 -17.62
C LEU A 37 -3.21 4.35 -18.83
N GLU A 38 -2.72 5.56 -19.10
CA GLU A 38 -3.24 6.34 -20.23
C GLU A 38 -3.07 5.59 -21.55
N ALA A 39 -4.15 5.53 -22.33
CA ALA A 39 -4.22 4.82 -23.60
C ALA A 39 -3.76 3.34 -23.53
N ASN A 40 -3.81 2.71 -22.35
CA ASN A 40 -3.33 1.36 -22.13
C ASN A 40 -1.84 1.17 -22.50
N GLU A 41 -1.03 2.21 -22.39
CA GLU A 41 0.42 2.13 -22.63
C GLU A 41 1.21 3.13 -21.77
N GLY A 42 2.51 2.90 -21.64
CA GLY A 42 3.40 3.90 -21.05
C GLY A 42 3.66 3.72 -19.56
N GLU A 43 3.72 4.83 -18.82
CA GLU A 43 4.26 4.90 -17.46
C GLU A 43 3.28 5.55 -16.48
N VAL A 44 3.07 4.92 -15.32
CA VAL A 44 2.44 5.58 -14.17
C VAL A 44 3.45 5.86 -13.08
N ARG A 45 3.22 6.95 -12.34
CA ARG A 45 4.07 7.38 -11.23
C ARG A 45 3.31 7.43 -9.93
N PHE A 46 3.88 6.78 -8.92
CA PHE A 46 3.44 6.87 -7.53
C PHE A 46 4.50 7.59 -6.70
N THR A 47 4.05 8.48 -5.85
CA THR A 47 4.90 9.22 -4.93
C THR A 47 5.05 8.46 -3.61
N LYS A 48 6.10 8.77 -2.85
CA LYS A 48 6.26 8.22 -1.51
C LYS A 48 5.07 8.60 -0.62
N THR A 49 4.51 9.80 -0.80
CA THR A 49 3.30 10.26 -0.12
C THR A 49 2.04 9.50 -0.56
N ASP A 50 2.03 8.73 -1.64
CA ASP A 50 0.85 7.92 -1.96
C ASP A 50 0.85 6.58 -1.20
N LEU A 51 2.06 6.10 -0.88
CA LEU A 51 2.32 4.73 -0.47
C LEU A 51 2.74 4.60 1.00
N GLY A 52 3.56 5.53 1.49
CA GLY A 52 4.18 5.45 2.80
C GLY A 52 5.46 4.61 2.82
N ASP A 53 5.98 4.40 4.02
CA ASP A 53 7.10 3.49 4.25
C ASP A 53 6.60 2.04 4.32
N GLY A 54 7.33 1.09 3.74
CA GLY A 54 6.95 -0.32 3.68
C GLY A 54 7.52 -1.09 2.48
N GLN A 55 7.15 -2.37 2.40
CA GLN A 55 7.44 -3.23 1.26
C GLN A 55 6.18 -3.44 0.42
N TRP A 56 6.33 -3.17 -0.87
CA TRP A 56 5.22 -3.03 -1.80
C TRP A 56 5.44 -3.88 -3.04
N LYS A 57 4.36 -4.15 -3.76
CA LYS A 57 4.40 -4.69 -5.12
C LYS A 57 3.39 -3.97 -6.00
N ALA A 58 3.72 -3.85 -7.28
CA ALA A 58 2.87 -3.23 -8.28
C ALA A 58 2.34 -4.30 -9.23
N ALA A 59 1.06 -4.24 -9.57
CA ALA A 59 0.48 -5.11 -10.58
C ALA A 59 -0.29 -4.28 -11.59
N PHE A 60 -0.15 -4.64 -12.86
CA PHE A 60 -0.97 -4.13 -13.94
C PHE A 60 -2.14 -5.07 -14.17
N VAL A 61 -3.33 -4.48 -14.24
CA VAL A 61 -4.60 -5.20 -14.20
C VAL A 61 -5.54 -4.60 -15.24
N CYS A 62 -6.37 -5.44 -15.86
CA CYS A 62 -7.44 -5.00 -16.75
C CYS A 62 -8.71 -4.69 -15.95
N GLU A 63 -9.48 -3.69 -16.35
CA GLU A 63 -10.79 -3.38 -15.77
C GLU A 63 -11.87 -4.34 -16.30
N ASP A 64 -11.66 -5.62 -16.09
CA ASP A 64 -12.54 -6.72 -16.51
C ASP A 64 -13.35 -7.33 -15.34
N GLY A 65 -13.16 -6.79 -14.13
CA GLY A 65 -13.81 -7.25 -12.89
C GLY A 65 -13.11 -8.43 -12.20
N TRP A 66 -12.09 -9.04 -12.81
CA TRP A 66 -11.42 -10.23 -12.26
C TRP A 66 -10.18 -9.90 -11.41
N ARG A 67 -9.62 -8.70 -11.59
CA ARG A 67 -8.37 -8.25 -10.96
C ARG A 67 -7.19 -9.22 -11.18
N ILE A 68 -7.14 -9.87 -12.34
CA ILE A 68 -6.05 -10.78 -12.69
C ILE A 68 -4.90 -9.94 -13.27
N PRO A 69 -3.68 -10.01 -12.71
CA PRO A 69 -2.58 -9.23 -13.22
C PRO A 69 -2.04 -9.84 -14.51
N PHE A 70 -1.79 -9.01 -15.52
CA PHE A 70 -1.04 -9.41 -16.71
C PHE A 70 0.46 -9.10 -16.58
N LEU A 71 0.82 -8.20 -15.66
CA LEU A 71 2.20 -7.91 -15.29
C LEU A 71 2.28 -7.64 -13.78
N LEU A 72 3.25 -8.26 -13.12
CA LEU A 72 3.51 -8.09 -11.69
C LEU A 72 4.97 -7.71 -11.51
N SER A 73 5.25 -6.71 -10.68
CA SER A 73 6.62 -6.33 -10.32
C SER A 73 7.20 -7.28 -9.27
N ASP A 74 8.53 -7.29 -9.19
CA ASP A 74 9.19 -7.71 -7.96
C ASP A 74 8.77 -6.79 -6.79
N ASN A 75 8.94 -7.28 -5.57
CA ASN A 75 8.74 -6.45 -4.38
C ASN A 75 9.76 -5.32 -4.35
N PHE A 76 9.34 -4.15 -3.91
CA PHE A 76 10.20 -2.98 -3.72
C PHE A 76 9.93 -2.32 -2.37
N GLU A 77 10.94 -1.69 -1.81
CA GLU A 77 10.86 -1.04 -0.50
C GLU A 77 10.86 0.48 -0.66
N LEU A 78 9.94 1.14 0.03
CA LEU A 78 9.93 2.58 0.21
C LEU A 78 10.16 2.86 1.68
N GLY A 79 11.12 3.74 1.98
CA GLY A 79 11.48 3.99 3.36
C GLY A 79 12.47 2.98 3.91
N SER A 80 13.67 3.46 4.15
CA SER A 80 14.61 2.86 5.09
C SER A 80 15.11 4.01 5.96
N ARG A 81 14.23 4.53 6.82
CA ARG A 81 14.63 5.43 7.90
C ARG A 81 13.78 5.07 9.10
N LEU A 82 14.40 4.35 10.04
CA LEU A 82 14.18 4.55 11.46
C LEU A 82 13.77 6.01 11.67
N SER A 83 12.59 6.25 12.25
CA SER A 83 12.18 7.61 12.50
C SER A 83 13.24 8.30 13.36
N ALA A 84 14.05 9.17 12.74
CA ALA A 84 15.07 9.94 13.45
C ALA A 84 14.42 10.93 14.43
N THR A 85 13.10 11.14 14.30
CA THR A 85 12.29 12.07 15.08
C THR A 85 11.39 11.38 16.10
N GLY A 86 11.39 10.05 16.20
CA GLY A 86 10.52 9.31 17.13
C GLY A 86 9.03 9.36 16.77
N THR A 87 8.72 9.55 15.49
CA THR A 87 7.35 9.63 14.96
C THR A 87 7.16 8.77 13.71
N CYS A 88 6.02 8.12 13.55
CA CYS A 88 5.66 7.38 12.35
C CYS A 88 4.56 8.10 11.57
N MET A 89 4.45 7.81 10.28
CA MET A 89 3.36 8.29 9.43
C MET A 89 2.50 7.12 8.97
N VAL A 90 1.19 7.23 9.17
CA VAL A 90 0.22 6.23 8.76
C VAL A 90 -0.88 6.88 7.91
N ARG A 91 -1.54 6.09 7.07
CA ARG A 91 -2.67 6.56 6.27
C ARG A 91 -3.82 5.58 6.42
N ARG A 92 -4.92 6.06 7.02
CA ARG A 92 -6.14 5.28 7.25
C ARG A 92 -6.66 4.72 5.92
N ASP A 93 -7.21 3.51 5.95
CA ASP A 93 -7.85 2.89 4.78
C ASP A 93 -9.30 3.40 4.62
N ILE A 94 -9.45 4.73 4.53
CA ILE A 94 -10.73 5.40 4.22
C ILE A 94 -10.58 6.24 2.96
N GLU A 95 -11.65 6.33 2.17
CA GLU A 95 -11.66 7.13 0.94
C GLU A 95 -11.42 8.61 1.28
N GLY A 96 -10.36 9.21 0.74
CA GLY A 96 -9.93 10.57 1.07
C GLY A 96 -9.02 10.72 2.30
N ALA A 97 -8.52 9.62 2.89
CA ALA A 97 -7.66 9.67 4.07
C ALA A 97 -6.39 10.50 3.86
N GLU A 98 -6.21 11.49 4.73
CA GLU A 98 -4.97 12.24 4.91
C GLU A 98 -3.92 11.42 5.68
N TRP A 99 -2.65 11.82 5.58
CA TRP A 99 -1.58 11.22 6.38
C TRP A 99 -1.65 11.72 7.81
N GLU A 100 -1.65 10.78 8.76
CA GLU A 100 -1.55 11.07 10.18
C GLU A 100 -0.12 10.79 10.64
N THR A 101 0.38 11.64 11.54
CA THR A 101 1.67 11.43 12.21
C THR A 101 1.38 11.00 13.63
N TRP A 102 1.92 9.86 14.04
CA TRP A 102 1.83 9.36 15.41
C TRP A 102 3.22 9.37 16.05
N SER A 103 3.28 9.52 17.38
CA SER A 103 4.53 9.35 18.12
C SER A 103 4.79 7.85 18.28
N CYS A 104 6.05 7.44 18.22
CA CYS A 104 6.41 6.03 18.43
C CYS A 104 6.07 5.56 19.85
N ASP A 105 6.06 6.48 20.84
CA ASP A 105 5.88 6.17 22.25
C ASP A 105 4.39 6.06 22.67
N GLU A 106 3.47 6.85 22.08
CA GLU A 106 2.03 6.80 22.45
C GLU A 106 1.29 5.69 21.68
N PHE A 107 1.89 5.19 20.61
CA PHE A 107 1.23 4.30 19.68
C PHE A 107 1.03 2.85 20.19
N ASP A 108 1.88 2.43 21.13
CA ASP A 108 1.85 1.10 21.74
C ASP A 108 0.59 0.88 22.62
N GLU A 109 0.04 1.95 23.22
CA GLU A 109 -1.14 1.86 24.09
C GLU A 109 -2.45 1.68 23.29
N ASP A 110 -2.61 2.37 22.15
CA ASP A 110 -3.82 2.29 21.32
C ASP A 110 -3.87 1.01 20.46
N CYS A 111 -2.73 0.45 20.07
CA CYS A 111 -2.68 -0.73 19.21
C CYS A 111 -2.64 -2.08 19.91
N SER A 112 -2.18 -2.11 21.17
CA SER A 112 -2.10 -3.35 21.95
C SER A 112 -3.44 -3.90 22.42
N LEU A 113 -4.49 -3.06 22.46
CA LEU A 113 -5.78 -3.43 23.05
C LEU A 113 -6.94 -3.54 22.05
N ASP A 114 -6.94 -2.80 20.94
CA ASP A 114 -8.18 -2.67 20.15
C ASP A 114 -7.98 -2.45 18.64
N CYS A 115 -6.98 -3.14 18.06
CA CYS A 115 -6.73 -3.00 16.63
C CYS A 115 -7.85 -3.61 15.75
N GLY A 116 -8.60 -4.59 16.29
CA GLY A 116 -9.68 -5.30 15.59
C GLY A 116 -11.02 -4.54 15.49
N HIS A 117 -11.34 -3.65 16.42
CA HIS A 117 -12.58 -2.85 16.33
C HIS A 117 -12.46 -1.61 15.42
N THR A 118 -11.24 -1.16 15.13
CA THR A 118 -10.99 0.12 14.46
C THR A 118 -10.30 0.00 13.09
N LEU A 119 -10.13 -1.22 12.55
CA LEU A 119 -9.40 -1.49 11.29
C LEU A 119 -7.97 -0.91 11.31
N SER A 120 -7.36 -0.83 12.50
CA SER A 120 -6.10 -0.11 12.71
C SER A 120 -4.87 -1.01 12.74
N CYS A 121 -5.00 -2.35 12.80
CA CYS A 121 -3.85 -3.27 12.88
C CYS A 121 -2.84 -3.08 11.72
N GLY A 122 -3.32 -2.80 10.50
CA GLY A 122 -2.47 -2.49 9.36
C GLY A 122 -1.65 -1.20 9.56
N LEU A 123 -2.29 -0.16 10.10
CA LEU A 123 -1.63 1.10 10.49
C LEU A 123 -0.63 0.86 11.62
N CYS A 124 -0.93 -0.08 12.52
CA CYS A 124 -0.01 -0.44 13.60
C CYS A 124 1.25 -1.11 13.14
N ASN A 125 1.11 -2.07 12.24
CA ASN A 125 2.26 -2.71 11.64
C ASN A 125 3.05 -1.74 10.76
N ASP A 126 2.41 -0.75 10.13
CA ASP A 126 3.09 0.32 9.39
C ASP A 126 3.92 1.23 10.31
N CYS A 127 3.36 1.65 11.44
CA CYS A 127 4.04 2.50 12.40
C CYS A 127 5.17 1.77 13.13
N ALA A 128 4.93 0.53 13.60
CA ALA A 128 5.93 -0.28 14.30
C ALA A 128 7.20 -0.48 13.45
N ARG A 129 7.03 -0.74 12.15
CA ARG A 129 8.15 -0.84 11.20
C ARG A 129 8.97 0.45 11.10
N GLN A 130 8.32 1.61 11.11
CA GLN A 130 8.99 2.92 11.08
C GLN A 130 9.69 3.26 12.40
N CYS A 131 9.18 2.74 13.52
CA CYS A 131 9.68 2.96 14.87
C CYS A 131 10.68 1.90 15.35
N ASN A 132 11.05 0.92 14.50
CA ASN A 132 11.91 -0.23 14.86
C ASN A 132 11.33 -1.14 15.95
N MET A 133 10.01 -1.20 16.03
CA MET A 133 9.28 -2.02 16.98
C MET A 133 8.82 -3.33 16.31
N PRO A 134 8.58 -4.39 17.10
CA PRO A 134 7.98 -5.61 16.56
C PRO A 134 6.60 -5.30 15.95
N ALA A 135 6.37 -5.78 14.73
CA ALA A 135 5.07 -5.69 14.06
C ALA A 135 4.32 -7.02 14.25
N ASP A 136 3.68 -7.19 15.40
CA ASP A 136 2.97 -8.41 15.81
C ASP A 136 1.50 -8.15 16.18
N TYR A 137 0.91 -7.06 15.67
CA TYR A 137 -0.50 -6.75 15.86
C TYR A 137 -1.37 -7.61 14.93
N TYR A 138 -2.13 -8.55 15.52
CA TYR A 138 -3.01 -9.48 14.80
C TYR A 138 -4.48 -9.05 14.88
N ASP A 139 -5.17 -9.15 13.74
CA ASP A 139 -6.64 -9.12 13.67
C ASP A 139 -7.19 -10.40 14.31
N TYR A 140 -7.79 -10.28 15.50
CA TYR A 140 -8.67 -11.32 16.02
C TYR A 140 -10.05 -11.08 15.40
N ALA A 141 -10.30 -11.78 14.29
CA ALA A 141 -11.59 -11.79 13.59
C ALA A 141 -12.76 -12.24 14.47
#